data_AF-A0A9J8CBW8-F1
#
_entry.id   AF-A0A9J8CBW8-F1
#
_cell.length_a   1.000
_cell.length_b   1.000
_cell.length_c   1.000
_cell.angle_alpha   90.00
_cell.angle_beta   90.00
_cell.angle_gamma   90.00
#
_symmetry.space_group_name_H-M   'P 1'
#
loop_
_entity.id
_entity.type
_entity.pdbx_description
1 polymer ?
#
loop_
_entity_poly.entity_id
_entity_poly.type
_entity_poly.pdbx_seq_one_letter_code
_entity_poly.pdbx_strand_id
1 'polypeptide(L)'
;MKILVSLCVFVPLLALATAEEEAVLESILRDRSHIEETLRLNKIAFIRQHGIRVRIHALLVDRYVQTFKEKMSFFSDPELVFKEIVEDPDKFYIFKSILAKTNVSKFDLPNRDAYRDFFGINPVSSFKQLSAQCSYIGGCLLEKIERAITHELPSLLSSINSGKNPTLSSCEATGCGEKPKNRYRRN
;
A
#
# COMPACT_ATOMS: atom_id res chain seq x y z
N MET A 1 3.69 -60.09 -41.21
CA MET A 1 3.73 -58.70 -41.74
C MET A 1 2.66 -57.77 -41.15
N LYS A 2 1.41 -58.21 -40.94
CA LYS A 2 0.33 -57.35 -40.43
C LYS A 2 0.56 -56.77 -39.01
N ILE A 3 1.18 -57.54 -38.12
CA ILE A 3 1.47 -57.12 -36.73
C ILE A 3 2.54 -56.03 -36.67
N LEU A 4 3.57 -56.14 -37.52
CA LEU A 4 4.67 -55.17 -37.58
C LEU A 4 4.16 -53.80 -38.09
N VAL A 5 3.34 -53.81 -39.14
CA VAL A 5 2.72 -52.58 -39.70
C VAL A 5 1.77 -51.93 -38.70
N SER A 6 1.01 -52.73 -37.94
CA SER A 6 0.15 -52.20 -36.87
C SER A 6 0.96 -51.53 -35.76
N LEU A 7 2.05 -52.14 -35.30
CA LEU A 7 2.92 -51.54 -34.28
C LEU A 7 3.60 -50.26 -34.78
N CYS A 8 4.04 -50.23 -36.05
CA CYS A 8 4.68 -49.06 -36.65
C CYS A 8 3.76 -47.85 -36.81
N VAL A 9 2.43 -48.03 -36.83
CA VAL A 9 1.47 -46.94 -37.03
C VAL A 9 0.78 -46.55 -35.72
N PHE A 10 0.44 -47.53 -34.87
CA PHE A 10 -0.28 -47.26 -33.63
C PHE A 10 0.63 -46.70 -32.54
N VAL A 11 1.90 -47.14 -32.45
CA VAL A 11 2.83 -46.66 -31.41
C VAL A 11 3.18 -45.17 -31.58
N PRO A 12 3.49 -44.66 -32.79
CA PRO A 12 3.72 -43.22 -32.98
C PRO A 12 2.46 -42.38 -32.75
N LEU A 13 1.28 -42.89 -33.12
CA LEU A 13 0.02 -42.17 -32.95
C LEU A 13 -0.35 -42.01 -31.47
N LEU A 14 -0.13 -43.04 -30.66
CA LEU A 14 -0.26 -42.99 -29.20
C LEU A 14 0.75 -42.01 -28.57
N ALA A 15 2.01 -42.03 -29.03
CA ALA A 15 3.05 -41.11 -28.55
C ALA A 15 2.73 -39.64 -28.88
N LEU A 16 2.14 -39.37 -30.05
CA LEU A 16 1.70 -38.03 -30.44
C LEU A 16 0.52 -37.55 -29.59
N ALA A 17 -0.46 -38.41 -29.35
CA ALA A 17 -1.61 -38.08 -28.49
C ALA A 17 -1.18 -37.79 -27.04
N THR A 18 -0.22 -38.55 -26.50
CA THR A 18 0.32 -38.28 -25.15
C THR A 18 1.12 -36.98 -25.09
N ALA A 19 1.83 -36.62 -26.18
CA ALA A 19 2.60 -35.37 -26.24
C ALA A 19 1.68 -34.13 -26.32
N GLU A 20 0.55 -34.23 -27.01
CA GLU A 20 -0.45 -33.15 -27.07
C GLU A 20 -1.10 -32.91 -25.71
N GLU A 21 -1.47 -33.95 -24.96
CA GLU A 21 -2.04 -33.79 -23.61
C GLU A 21 -1.03 -33.21 -22.60
N GLU A 22 0.23 -33.63 -22.64
CA GLU A 22 1.27 -33.06 -21.76
C GLU A 22 1.54 -31.58 -22.09
N ALA A 23 1.56 -31.20 -23.38
CA ALA A 23 1.72 -29.80 -23.78
C ALA A 23 0.55 -28.92 -23.34
N VAL A 24 -0.68 -29.44 -23.41
CA VAL A 24 -1.88 -28.75 -22.93
C VAL A 24 -1.85 -28.60 -21.41
N LEU A 25 -1.52 -29.65 -20.66
CA LEU A 25 -1.42 -29.58 -19.21
C LEU A 25 -0.34 -28.57 -18.77
N GLU A 26 0.82 -28.59 -19.42
CA GLU A 26 1.90 -27.64 -19.18
C GLU A 26 1.48 -26.19 -19.48
N SER A 27 0.70 -25.95 -20.54
CA SER A 27 0.15 -24.63 -20.83
C SER A 27 -0.84 -24.14 -19.76
N ILE A 28 -1.74 -25.01 -19.29
CA ILE A 28 -2.73 -24.70 -18.24
C ILE A 28 -2.04 -24.39 -16.91
N LEU A 29 -0.98 -25.14 -16.58
CA LEU A 29 -0.20 -24.92 -15.36
C LEU A 29 0.57 -23.59 -15.39
N ARG A 30 1.19 -23.25 -16.54
CA ARG A 30 1.84 -21.95 -16.73
C ARG A 30 0.87 -20.78 -16.63
N ASP A 31 -0.31 -20.92 -17.23
CA ASP A 31 -1.33 -19.87 -17.19
C ASP A 31 -1.83 -19.64 -15.76
N ARG A 32 -2.03 -20.70 -14.97
CA ARG A 32 -2.37 -20.61 -13.54
C ARG A 32 -1.29 -19.87 -12.73
N SER A 33 -0.01 -20.21 -12.92
CA SER A 33 1.09 -19.55 -12.19
C SER A 33 1.24 -18.07 -12.59
N HIS A 34 1.08 -17.75 -13.87
CA HIS A 34 1.14 -16.37 -14.36
C HIS A 34 0.01 -15.50 -13.79
N ILE A 35 -1.22 -16.04 -13.69
CA ILE A 35 -2.36 -15.35 -13.08
C ILE A 35 -2.07 -15.04 -11.60
N GLU A 36 -1.48 -15.99 -10.89
CA GLU A 36 -1.21 -15.85 -9.46
C GLU A 36 -0.10 -14.82 -9.18
N GLU A 37 0.98 -14.84 -9.96
CA GLU A 37 2.06 -13.85 -9.87
C GLU A 37 1.54 -12.44 -10.16
N THR A 38 0.79 -12.27 -11.25
CA THR A 38 0.17 -10.99 -11.63
C THR A 38 -0.75 -10.46 -10.51
N LEU A 39 -1.53 -11.34 -9.87
CA LEU A 39 -2.37 -10.96 -8.73
C LEU A 39 -1.55 -10.49 -7.52
N ARG A 40 -0.43 -11.16 -7.20
CA ARG A 40 0.46 -10.76 -6.11
C ARG A 40 1.11 -9.40 -6.38
N LEU A 41 1.58 -9.17 -7.61
CA LEU A 41 2.17 -7.89 -8.03
C LEU A 41 1.15 -6.74 -7.89
N ASN A 42 -0.08 -6.97 -8.35
CA ASN A 42 -1.16 -6.00 -8.21
C ASN A 42 -1.49 -5.68 -6.74
N LYS A 43 -1.47 -6.68 -5.86
CA LYS A 43 -1.69 -6.48 -4.41
C LYS A 43 -0.57 -5.63 -3.79
N ILE A 44 0.69 -5.90 -4.11
CA ILE A 44 1.82 -5.12 -3.57
C ILE A 44 1.79 -3.69 -4.08
N ALA A 45 1.50 -3.48 -5.37
CA ALA A 45 1.32 -2.14 -5.94
C ALA A 45 0.17 -1.37 -5.24
N PHE A 46 -0.96 -2.04 -4.98
CA PHE A 46 -2.08 -1.47 -4.24
C PHE A 46 -1.69 -1.09 -2.81
N ILE A 47 -1.00 -1.97 -2.07
CA ILE A 47 -0.53 -1.69 -0.70
C ILE A 47 0.43 -0.51 -0.70
N ARG A 48 1.34 -0.44 -1.67
CA ARG A 48 2.28 0.69 -1.81
C ARG A 48 1.54 2.00 -2.02
N GLN A 49 0.56 2.02 -2.93
CA GLN A 49 -0.25 3.21 -3.16
C GLN A 49 -1.09 3.62 -1.95
N HIS A 50 -1.66 2.64 -1.24
CA HIS A 50 -2.35 2.90 0.01
C HIS A 50 -1.40 3.50 1.06
N GLY A 51 -0.19 2.97 1.20
CA GLY A 51 0.84 3.52 2.08
C GLY A 51 1.19 4.97 1.73
N ILE A 52 1.36 5.29 0.45
CA ILE A 52 1.60 6.67 -0.02
C ILE A 52 0.46 7.58 0.43
N ARG A 53 -0.79 7.19 0.19
CA ARG A 53 -1.97 7.95 0.61
C ARG A 53 -2.00 8.18 2.13
N VAL A 54 -1.72 7.15 2.92
CA VAL A 54 -1.68 7.24 4.39
C VAL A 54 -0.58 8.20 4.85
N ARG A 55 0.62 8.11 4.27
CA ARG A 55 1.74 9.03 4.57
C ARG A 55 1.38 10.48 4.23
N ILE A 56 0.83 10.72 3.04
CA ILE A 56 0.38 12.05 2.60
C ILE A 56 -0.70 12.61 3.52
N HIS A 57 -1.68 11.78 3.91
CA HIS A 57 -2.73 12.20 4.83
C HIS A 57 -2.16 12.60 6.20
N ALA A 58 -1.28 11.77 6.78
CA ALA A 58 -0.62 12.06 8.04
C ALA A 58 0.16 13.39 7.99
N LEU A 59 0.91 13.62 6.91
CA LEU A 59 1.66 14.86 6.69
C LEU A 59 0.76 16.09 6.59
N LEU A 60 -0.36 15.99 5.86
CA LEU A 60 -1.31 17.09 5.71
C LEU A 60 -1.99 17.42 7.03
N VAL A 61 -2.54 16.42 7.74
CA VAL A 61 -3.15 16.61 9.06
C VAL A 61 -2.17 17.26 10.03
N ASP A 62 -0.93 16.77 10.07
CA ASP A 62 0.12 17.34 10.92
C ASP A 62 0.40 18.80 10.57
N ARG A 63 0.46 19.14 9.27
CA ARG A 63 0.66 20.53 8.85
C ARG A 63 -0.51 21.44 9.25
N TYR A 64 -1.76 20.97 9.13
CA TYR A 64 -2.92 21.71 9.63
C TYR A 64 -2.86 21.94 11.14
N VAL A 65 -2.51 20.90 11.92
CA VAL A 65 -2.35 21.00 13.37
C VAL A 65 -1.23 21.98 13.75
N GLN A 66 -0.09 21.92 13.05
CA GLN A 66 1.01 22.87 13.24
C GLN A 66 0.57 24.30 12.97
N THR A 67 -0.03 24.57 11.81
CA THR A 67 -0.48 25.92 11.44
C THR A 67 -1.54 26.43 12.42
N PHE A 68 -2.47 25.59 12.86
CA PHE A 68 -3.46 25.96 13.88
C PHE A 68 -2.78 26.43 15.17
N LYS A 69 -1.80 25.68 15.67
CA LYS A 69 -1.03 26.07 16.87
C LYS A 69 -0.20 27.34 16.65
N GLU A 70 0.39 27.52 15.48
CA GLU A 70 1.18 28.71 15.13
C GLU A 70 0.32 29.97 15.03
N LYS A 71 -0.93 29.85 14.57
CA LYS A 71 -1.87 30.98 14.42
C LYS A 71 -2.68 31.25 15.68
N MET A 72 -2.64 30.33 16.63
CA MET A 72 -3.25 30.53 17.92
C MET A 72 -2.52 31.56 18.76
N SER A 73 -3.23 32.63 19.12
CA SER A 73 -2.77 33.65 20.07
C SER A 73 -3.66 33.63 21.32
N PHE A 74 -3.23 34.29 22.40
CA PHE A 74 -3.93 34.26 23.70
C PHE A 74 -5.39 34.74 23.63
N PHE A 75 -5.71 35.66 22.70
CA PHE A 75 -7.06 36.21 22.52
C PHE A 75 -7.79 35.67 21.28
N SER A 76 -7.22 34.68 20.59
CA SER A 76 -7.82 34.14 19.37
C SER A 76 -9.00 33.22 19.68
N ASP A 77 -10.04 33.29 18.85
CA ASP A 77 -11.11 32.29 18.84
C ASP A 77 -10.64 31.03 18.07
N PRO A 78 -10.63 29.83 18.70
CA PRO A 78 -10.22 28.61 18.04
C PRO A 78 -11.01 28.21 16.80
N GLU A 79 -12.31 28.43 16.83
CA GLU A 79 -13.19 28.03 15.76
C GLU A 79 -12.97 28.92 14.54
N LEU A 80 -12.88 30.24 14.75
CA LEU A 80 -12.63 31.20 13.67
C LEU A 80 -11.23 31.04 13.05
N VAL A 81 -10.19 30.88 13.88
CA VAL A 81 -8.83 30.67 13.37
C VAL A 81 -8.77 29.41 12.52
N PHE A 82 -9.34 28.31 13.00
CA PHE A 82 -9.27 27.06 12.25
C PHE A 82 -10.14 27.08 10.99
N LYS A 83 -11.31 27.73 11.04
CA LYS A 83 -12.16 27.97 9.89
C LYS A 83 -11.41 28.71 8.77
N GLU A 84 -10.70 29.78 9.10
CA GLU A 84 -9.88 30.53 8.13
C GLU A 84 -8.81 29.64 7.48
N ILE A 85 -8.13 28.79 8.26
CA ILE A 85 -7.10 27.87 7.75
C ILE A 85 -7.67 26.85 6.77
N VAL A 86 -8.88 26.34 7.05
CA VAL A 86 -9.52 25.31 6.23
C VAL A 86 -10.19 25.91 4.99
N GLU A 87 -10.70 27.14 5.06
CA GLU A 87 -11.30 27.86 3.93
C GLU A 87 -10.25 28.27 2.88
N ASP A 88 -9.07 28.73 3.31
CA ASP A 88 -7.96 29.09 2.40
C ASP A 88 -6.63 28.47 2.85
N PRO A 89 -6.41 27.16 2.57
CA PRO A 89 -5.16 26.50 2.95
C PRO A 89 -3.93 26.97 2.15
N ASP A 90 -4.12 27.70 1.04
CA ASP A 90 -3.02 28.26 0.26
C ASP A 90 -2.42 29.50 0.92
N LYS A 91 -3.24 30.34 1.56
CA LYS A 91 -2.78 31.46 2.41
C LYS A 91 -1.77 31.01 3.48
N PHE A 92 -1.92 29.79 3.98
CA PHE A 92 -1.04 29.21 5.00
C PHE A 92 0.01 28.23 4.44
N TYR A 93 0.14 28.15 3.12
CA TYR A 93 1.08 27.29 2.40
C TYR A 93 0.97 25.80 2.80
N ILE A 94 -0.22 25.31 3.17
CA ILE A 94 -0.39 23.94 3.68
C ILE A 94 0.10 22.92 2.64
N PHE A 95 -0.51 22.88 1.45
CA PHE A 95 -0.15 21.91 0.42
C PHE A 95 1.21 22.22 -0.21
N LYS A 96 1.60 23.50 -0.33
CA LYS A 96 2.92 23.89 -0.85
C LYS A 96 4.04 23.35 0.03
N SER A 97 3.88 23.39 1.35
CA SER A 97 4.85 22.84 2.30
C SER A 97 4.95 21.31 2.22
N ILE A 98 3.85 20.62 1.94
CA ILE A 98 3.84 19.16 1.75
C ILE A 98 4.46 18.78 0.41
N LEU A 99 4.17 19.51 -0.67
CA LEU A 99 4.82 19.32 -1.98
C LEU A 99 6.33 19.49 -1.95
N ALA A 100 6.85 20.34 -1.05
CA ALA A 100 8.28 20.54 -0.89
C ALA A 100 9.00 19.36 -0.19
N LYS A 101 8.26 18.39 0.35
CA LYS A 101 8.84 17.19 0.97
C LYS A 101 9.28 16.18 -0.09
N THR A 102 10.32 15.42 0.21
CA THR A 102 10.76 14.31 -0.61
C THR A 102 9.68 13.23 -0.69
N ASN A 103 9.67 12.51 -1.82
CA ASN A 103 8.74 11.40 -2.05
C ASN A 103 7.26 11.83 -1.93
N VAL A 104 6.94 13.04 -2.41
CA VAL A 104 5.57 13.56 -2.53
C VAL A 104 5.36 14.03 -3.97
N SER A 105 4.34 13.49 -4.63
CA SER A 105 3.90 13.96 -5.95
C SER A 105 2.65 14.82 -5.82
N LYS A 106 2.48 15.76 -6.76
CA LYS A 106 1.23 16.53 -6.91
C LYS A 106 0.03 15.60 -7.17
N PHE A 107 0.25 14.49 -7.86
CA PHE A 107 -0.80 13.53 -8.20
C PHE A 107 -1.29 12.73 -6.98
N ASP A 108 -0.50 12.68 -5.90
CA ASP A 108 -0.85 11.96 -4.68
C ASP A 108 -1.66 12.84 -3.71
N LEU A 109 -1.74 14.15 -3.96
CA LEU A 109 -2.43 15.09 -3.09
C LEU A 109 -3.94 15.12 -3.37
N PRO A 110 -4.77 15.14 -2.32
CA PRO A 110 -6.20 15.31 -2.48
C PRO A 110 -6.56 16.74 -2.91
N ASN A 111 -7.80 16.92 -3.36
CA ASN A 111 -8.36 18.24 -3.62
C ASN A 111 -8.38 19.09 -2.34
N ARG A 112 -8.30 20.41 -2.51
CA ARG A 112 -8.24 21.37 -1.39
C ARG A 112 -9.45 21.25 -0.47
N ASP A 113 -10.64 21.11 -1.05
CA ASP A 113 -11.90 20.97 -0.32
C ASP A 113 -12.00 19.70 0.53
N ALA A 114 -11.20 18.65 0.24
CA ALA A 114 -11.29 17.38 0.95
C ALA A 114 -11.02 17.52 2.45
N TYR A 115 -10.17 18.47 2.85
CA TYR A 115 -9.89 18.73 4.26
C TYR A 115 -10.93 19.59 4.95
N ARG A 116 -11.71 20.37 4.20
CA ARG A 116 -12.91 21.03 4.75
C ARG A 116 -13.91 20.00 5.23
N ASP A 117 -14.20 19.00 4.40
CA ASP A 117 -15.15 17.95 4.76
C ASP A 117 -14.59 17.05 5.87
N PHE A 118 -13.30 16.70 5.80
CA PHE A 118 -12.63 15.89 6.83
C PHE A 118 -12.69 16.54 8.21
N PHE A 119 -12.30 17.82 8.31
CA PHE A 119 -12.28 18.51 9.61
C PHE A 119 -13.66 18.97 10.07
N GLY A 120 -14.65 19.05 9.17
CA GLY A 120 -16.06 19.24 9.55
C GLY A 120 -16.61 18.09 10.40
N ILE A 121 -16.02 16.89 10.29
CA ILE A 121 -16.38 15.71 11.08
C ILE A 121 -15.36 15.46 12.20
N ASN A 122 -14.08 15.76 11.96
CA ASN A 122 -12.99 15.46 12.88
C ASN A 122 -12.34 16.77 13.37
N PRO A 123 -12.63 17.25 14.59
CA PRO A 123 -12.11 18.55 15.04
C PRO A 123 -10.58 18.53 15.16
N VAL A 124 -9.91 19.63 14.79
CA VAL A 124 -8.43 19.73 14.81
C VAL A 124 -7.82 19.42 16.19
N SER A 125 -8.54 19.76 17.26
CA SER A 125 -8.14 19.53 18.65
C SER A 125 -8.04 18.04 19.01
N SER A 126 -8.65 17.14 18.23
CA SER A 126 -8.55 15.68 18.43
C SER A 126 -7.21 15.10 17.94
N PHE A 127 -6.42 15.87 17.21
CA PHE A 127 -5.17 15.40 16.62
C PHE A 127 -3.95 15.88 17.39
N LYS A 128 -2.93 15.02 17.43
CA LYS A 128 -1.59 15.34 17.94
C LYS A 128 -0.63 15.51 16.77
N GLN A 129 0.42 16.30 16.96
CA GLN A 129 1.51 16.40 15.99
C GLN A 129 2.22 15.05 15.85
N LEU A 130 2.74 14.75 14.66
CA LEU A 130 3.45 13.50 14.38
C LEU A 130 4.68 13.32 15.27
N SER A 131 5.38 14.42 15.58
CA SER A 131 6.54 14.39 16.50
C SER A 131 6.16 13.87 17.89
N ALA A 132 4.94 14.14 18.37
CA ALA A 132 4.45 13.66 19.66
C ALA A 132 4.12 12.15 19.65
N GLN A 133 4.11 11.51 18.49
CA GLN A 133 3.89 10.06 18.34
C GLN A 133 5.20 9.28 18.15
N CYS A 134 6.34 9.96 18.09
CA CYS A 134 7.64 9.31 17.96
C CYS A 134 8.09 8.72 19.31
N SER A 135 8.59 7.49 19.26
CA SER A 135 9.21 6.84 20.42
C SER A 135 10.71 6.99 20.38
N TYR A 136 11.35 7.23 21.53
CA TYR A 136 12.81 7.36 21.61
C TYR A 136 13.55 6.10 21.14
N ILE A 137 13.08 4.93 21.55
CA ILE A 137 13.69 3.63 21.21
C ILE A 137 13.11 3.07 19.89
N GLY A 138 11.85 3.38 19.61
CA GLY A 138 11.07 2.77 18.52
C GLY A 138 10.99 3.59 17.23
N GLY A 139 11.61 4.77 17.18
CA GLY A 139 11.56 5.71 16.06
C GLY A 139 10.17 6.32 15.82
N CYS A 140 10.00 6.95 14.67
CA CYS A 140 8.73 7.56 14.25
C CYS A 140 7.93 6.61 13.34
N LEU A 141 6.59 6.58 13.49
CA LEU A 141 5.72 5.79 12.61
C LEU A 141 5.80 6.24 11.14
N LEU A 142 5.98 7.54 10.91
CA LEU A 142 6.12 8.10 9.58
C LEU A 142 7.34 7.53 8.83
N GLU A 143 8.46 7.33 9.53
CA GLU A 143 9.69 6.76 8.97
C GLU A 143 9.51 5.28 8.63
N LYS A 144 8.77 4.53 9.46
CA LYS A 144 8.44 3.13 9.20
C LYS A 144 7.58 2.99 7.93
N ILE A 145 6.57 3.85 7.78
CA ILE A 145 5.72 3.89 6.58
C ILE A 145 6.56 4.27 5.35
N GLU A 146 7.43 5.28 5.46
CA GLU A 146 8.30 5.67 4.35
C GLU A 146 9.22 4.52 3.92
N ARG A 147 9.89 3.86 4.87
CA ARG A 147 10.73 2.68 4.59
C ARG A 147 9.96 1.55 3.92
N ALA A 148 8.74 1.27 4.37
CA ALA A 148 7.90 0.24 3.77
C ALA A 148 7.58 0.56 2.29
N ILE A 149 7.26 1.83 1.99
CA ILE A 149 6.91 2.30 0.64
C ILE A 149 8.11 2.33 -0.31
N THR A 150 9.27 2.78 0.17
CA THR A 150 10.44 3.07 -0.67
C THR A 150 11.41 1.89 -0.77
N HIS A 151 11.43 0.99 0.21
CA HIS A 151 12.40 -0.11 0.25
C HIS A 151 11.75 -1.48 0.35
N GLU A 152 10.93 -1.72 1.38
CA GLU A 152 10.48 -3.09 1.69
C GLU A 152 9.53 -3.64 0.61
N LEU A 153 8.51 -2.88 0.21
CA LEU A 153 7.56 -3.31 -0.82
C LEU A 153 8.23 -3.49 -2.20
N PRO A 154 9.07 -2.57 -2.70
CA PRO A 154 9.84 -2.81 -3.93
C PRO A 154 10.77 -4.03 -3.85
N SER A 155 11.42 -4.26 -2.70
CA SER A 155 12.28 -5.43 -2.51
C SER A 155 11.48 -6.73 -2.55
N LEU A 156 10.27 -6.73 -1.98
CA LEU A 156 9.35 -7.85 -2.04
C LEU A 156 8.95 -8.17 -3.49
N LEU A 157 8.64 -7.16 -4.31
CA LEU A 157 8.38 -7.34 -5.74
C LEU A 157 9.55 -8.04 -6.46
N SER A 158 10.79 -7.58 -6.20
CA SER A 158 11.99 -8.16 -6.80
C SER A 158 12.21 -9.62 -6.39
N SER A 159 11.94 -9.96 -5.12
CA SER A 159 12.07 -11.34 -4.62
C SER A 159 11.06 -12.30 -5.27
N ILE A 160 9.81 -11.84 -5.48
CA ILE A 160 8.75 -12.62 -6.12
C ILE A 160 9.10 -12.92 -7.58
N ASN A 161 9.53 -11.90 -8.34
CA ASN A 161 9.95 -12.06 -9.73
C ASN A 161 11.17 -13.00 -9.90
N SER A 162 11.98 -13.16 -8.84
CA SER A 162 13.17 -14.03 -8.86
C SER A 162 12.85 -15.49 -8.50
N GLY A 163 11.59 -15.84 -8.23
CA GLY A 163 11.18 -17.19 -7.80
C GLY A 163 11.74 -17.60 -6.42
N LYS A 164 12.37 -16.67 -5.69
CA LYS A 164 12.85 -16.92 -4.32
C LYS A 164 11.68 -16.70 -3.38
N ASN A 165 11.28 -17.74 -2.65
CA ASN A 165 10.36 -17.58 -1.54
C ASN A 165 10.96 -16.51 -0.60
N PRO A 166 10.26 -15.39 -0.36
CA PRO A 166 10.76 -14.38 0.56
C PRO A 166 10.99 -15.08 1.90
N THR A 167 12.23 -15.09 2.38
CA THR A 167 12.55 -15.66 3.69
C THR A 167 11.70 -14.93 4.71
N LEU A 168 10.74 -15.64 5.27
CA LEU A 168 9.66 -15.16 6.12
C LEU A 168 10.15 -14.71 7.51
N SER A 169 11.39 -14.22 7.64
CA SER A 169 11.97 -13.77 8.90
C SER A 169 11.36 -12.45 9.41
N SER A 170 10.48 -11.81 8.63
CA SER A 170 9.81 -10.56 9.00
C SER A 170 8.41 -10.76 9.61
N CYS A 171 7.78 -11.94 9.44
CA CYS A 171 6.42 -12.16 9.96
C CYS A 171 6.34 -12.17 11.49
N GLU A 172 7.41 -12.59 12.17
CA GLU A 172 7.53 -12.50 13.64
C GLU A 172 7.65 -11.05 14.13
N ALA A 173 8.25 -10.17 13.33
CA ALA A 173 8.38 -8.73 13.64
C ALA A 173 7.14 -7.90 13.27
N THR A 174 6.32 -8.37 12.34
CA THR A 174 5.16 -7.64 11.78
C THR A 174 3.80 -8.18 12.23
N GLY A 175 3.76 -9.21 13.10
CA GLY A 175 2.52 -9.71 13.70
C GLY A 175 1.59 -10.47 12.75
N CYS A 176 2.11 -10.95 11.61
CA CYS A 176 1.31 -11.65 10.59
C CYS A 176 0.70 -12.99 11.06
N GLY A 177 1.07 -13.49 12.24
CA GLY A 177 0.52 -14.72 12.83
C GLY A 177 -0.85 -14.56 13.49
N GLU A 178 -1.31 -13.34 13.75
CA GLU A 178 -2.65 -13.13 14.28
C GLU A 178 -3.70 -13.33 13.18
N LYS A 179 -4.46 -14.43 13.25
CA LYS A 179 -5.69 -14.55 12.46
C LYS A 179 -6.57 -13.33 12.80
N PRO A 180 -7.02 -12.54 11.81
CA PRO A 180 -7.84 -11.38 12.09
C PRO A 180 -9.07 -11.81 12.89
N LYS A 181 -9.19 -11.34 14.14
CA LYS A 181 -10.39 -11.55 14.93
C LYS A 181 -11.53 -10.80 14.24
N ASN A 182 -12.35 -11.54 13.52
CA ASN A 182 -13.55 -11.01 12.86
C ASN A 182 -14.48 -10.44 13.94
N ARG A 183 -14.45 -9.11 14.15
CA ARG A 183 -15.23 -8.41 15.19
C ARG A 183 -16.75 -8.53 14.98
N TYR A 184 -17.18 -8.98 13.80
CA TYR A 184 -18.59 -9.12 13.42
C TYR A 184 -19.19 -10.51 13.63
N ARG A 185 -18.40 -11.49 14.11
CA ARG A 185 -18.97 -12.79 14.51
C ARG A 185 -19.59 -12.63 15.90
N ARG A 186 -20.86 -12.21 15.95
CA ARG A 186 -21.68 -12.34 17.17
C ARG A 186 -21.88 -13.83 17.42
N ASN A 187 -21.48 -14.30 18.59
CA ASN A 187 -21.93 -15.58 19.14
C ASN A 187 -23.41 -15.49 19.52
#